data_AF-A0ABD1GAD4-F1
#
_entry.id   AF-A0ABD1GAD4-F1
#
_cell.length_a   1.000
_cell.length_b   1.000
_cell.length_c   1.000
_cell.angle_alpha   90.00
_cell.angle_beta   90.00
_cell.angle_gamma   90.00
#
_symmetry.space_group_name_H-M   'P 1'
#
loop_
_entity.id
_entity.type
_entity.pdbx_description
1 polymer ?
#
loop_
_entity_poly.entity_id
_entity_poly.type
_entity_poly.pdbx_seq_one_letter_code
_entity_poly.pdbx_strand_id
1 'polypeptide(L)'
;MARNPFIASAWLTVAVGLKAFSHCGLLVNLQDIAPQYSGVLHGMSNTGGTLAAIIGTVGAGFFVELVGSFKGFLLLTSFLYFSAAVFYNVYSTGERFNFDETSA
;
A
#
# COMPACT_ATOMS: atom_id res chain seq x y z
N MET A 1 -12.88 -23.19 -4.25
CA MET A 1 -14.02 -22.37 -4.70
C MET A 1 -14.96 -22.23 -3.50
N ALA A 2 -15.09 -21.03 -2.92
CA ALA A 2 -15.94 -20.83 -1.76
C ALA A 2 -17.40 -21.09 -2.17
N ARG A 3 -17.98 -22.19 -1.67
CA ARG A 3 -19.26 -22.74 -2.11
C ARG A 3 -20.47 -21.91 -1.63
N ASN A 4 -20.23 -20.78 -0.96
CA ASN A 4 -21.28 -19.92 -0.41
C ASN A 4 -20.91 -18.42 -0.54
N PRO A 5 -21.69 -17.61 -1.28
CA PRO A 5 -21.39 -16.20 -1.54
C PRO A 5 -21.33 -15.34 -0.27
N PHE A 6 -22.09 -15.71 0.77
CA PHE A 6 -22.06 -15.02 2.08
C PHE A 6 -20.73 -15.18 2.83
N ILE A 7 -20.06 -16.33 2.69
CA ILE A 7 -18.76 -16.56 3.33
C ILE A 7 -17.69 -15.77 2.58
N ALA A 8 -17.77 -15.72 1.25
CA ALA A 8 -16.86 -14.93 0.43
C ALA A 8 -16.99 -13.43 0.73
N SER A 9 -18.20 -12.90 0.85
CA SER A 9 -18.42 -11.49 1.20
C SER A 9 -17.95 -11.18 2.62
N ALA A 10 -18.24 -12.05 3.61
CA ALA A 10 -17.75 -11.88 4.98
C ALA A 10 -16.21 -11.83 5.04
N TRP A 11 -15.53 -12.74 4.35
CA TRP A 11 -14.06 -12.72 4.27
C TRP A 11 -13.52 -11.48 3.58
N LEU A 12 -14.18 -11.02 2.51
CA LEU A 12 -13.79 -9.80 1.80
C LEU A 12 -13.98 -8.55 2.68
N THR A 13 -15.09 -8.46 3.42
CA THR A 13 -15.34 -7.36 4.38
C THR A 13 -14.29 -7.33 5.47
N VAL A 14 -13.94 -8.49 6.05
CA VAL A 14 -12.88 -8.58 7.07
C VAL A 14 -11.53 -8.17 6.48
N ALA A 15 -11.19 -8.64 5.28
CA ALA A 15 -9.95 -8.29 4.61
C ALA A 15 -9.84 -6.78 4.31
N VAL A 16 -10.92 -6.17 3.81
CA VAL A 16 -10.98 -4.72 3.55
C VAL A 16 -10.91 -3.92 4.86
N GLY A 17 -11.59 -4.37 5.91
CA GLY A 17 -11.53 -3.73 7.23
C GLY A 17 -10.12 -3.74 7.82
N LEU A 18 -9.43 -4.88 7.75
CA LEU A 18 -8.03 -5.00 8.17
C LEU A 18 -7.11 -4.09 7.35
N LYS A 19 -7.30 -4.01 6.02
CA LYS A 19 -6.53 -3.10 5.17
C LYS A 19 -6.77 -1.62 5.51
N ALA A 20 -8.01 -1.24 5.80
CA ALA A 20 -8.35 0.12 6.21
C ALA A 20 -7.64 0.50 7.52
N PHE A 21 -7.59 -0.43 8.48
CA PHE A 21 -6.90 -0.21 9.76
C PHE A 21 -5.40 0.05 9.56
N SER A 22 -4.73 -0.72 8.70
CA SER A 22 -3.33 -0.49 8.34
C SER A 22 -3.10 0.84 7.63
N HIS A 23 -4.04 1.26 6.76
CA HIS A 23 -3.93 2.53 6.04
C HIS A 23 -4.10 3.74 6.95
N CYS A 24 -5.04 3.69 7.90
CA CYS A 24 -5.24 4.76 8.87
C CYS A 24 -4.01 4.97 9.77
N GLY A 25 -3.34 3.90 10.20
CA GLY A 25 -2.11 4.01 11.00
C GLY A 25 -1.00 4.77 10.28
N LEU A 26 -0.84 4.56 8.97
CA LEU A 26 0.14 5.26 8.14
C LEU A 26 -0.21 6.74 7.95
N LEU A 27 -1.50 7.04 7.80
CA LEU A 27 -2.02 8.41 7.64
C LEU A 27 -1.84 9.25 8.92
N VAL A 28 -2.09 8.66 10.09
CA VAL A 28 -1.87 9.34 11.38
C VAL A 28 -0.37 9.54 11.62
N ASN A 29 0.47 8.55 11.30
CA ASN A 29 1.92 8.68 11.42
C ASN A 29 2.48 9.84 10.57
N LEU A 30 1.98 10.02 9.34
CA LEU A 30 2.37 11.15 8.48
C LEU A 30 1.97 12.51 9.05
N GLN A 31 0.81 12.60 9.70
CA GLN A 31 0.34 13.83 10.34
C GLN A 31 1.09 14.13 11.64
N ASP A 32 1.42 13.10 12.42
CA ASP A 32 2.24 13.25 13.62
C ASP A 32 3.68 13.67 13.30
N ILE A 33 4.26 13.15 12.22
CA ILE A 33 5.66 13.41 11.83
C ILE A 33 5.84 14.80 11.22
N ALA A 34 4.92 15.25 10.35
CA ALA A 34 5.05 16.50 9.61
C ALA A 34 3.71 17.25 9.47
N PRO A 35 3.21 17.90 10.54
CA PRO A 35 1.92 18.58 10.51
C PRO A 35 1.85 19.74 9.51
N GLN A 36 2.98 20.40 9.23
CA GLN A 36 3.07 21.56 8.33
C GLN A 36 3.14 21.17 6.84
N TYR A 37 3.71 20.01 6.51
CA TYR A 37 3.92 19.52 5.14
C TYR A 37 3.06 18.30 4.78
N SER A 38 2.17 17.86 5.69
CA SER A 38 1.34 16.64 5.54
C SER A 38 0.57 16.62 4.23
N GLY A 39 0.01 17.76 3.79
CA GLY A 39 -0.71 17.87 2.52
C GLY A 39 0.16 17.63 1.28
N VAL A 40 1.39 18.15 1.27
CA VAL A 40 2.33 17.99 0.14
C VAL A 40 2.89 16.57 0.10
N LEU A 41 3.22 15.99 1.27
CA LEU A 41 3.69 14.60 1.37
C LEU A 41 2.59 13.61 0.95
N HIS A 42 1.35 13.86 1.36
CA HIS A 42 0.19 13.07 0.96
C HIS A 42 -0.06 13.17 -0.55
N GLY A 43 0.03 14.38 -1.11
CA GLY A 43 -0.07 14.62 -2.56
C GLY A 43 0.99 13.84 -3.36
N MET A 44 2.26 13.95 -2.98
CA MET A 44 3.35 13.20 -3.63
C MET A 44 3.15 11.69 -3.52
N SER A 45 2.71 11.20 -2.36
CA SER A 45 2.42 9.77 -2.15
C SER A 45 1.27 9.29 -3.06
N ASN A 46 0.24 10.10 -3.24
CA ASN A 46 -0.90 9.76 -4.09
C ASN A 46 -0.51 9.74 -5.58
N THR A 47 0.35 10.67 -6.02
CA THR A 47 0.91 10.64 -7.38
C THR A 47 1.79 9.41 -7.58
N GLY A 48 2.69 9.10 -6.66
CA GLY A 48 3.54 7.91 -6.71
C GLY A 48 2.71 6.61 -6.73
N GLY A 49 1.69 6.52 -5.88
CA GLY A 49 0.77 5.39 -5.84
C GLY A 49 -0.02 5.22 -7.14
N THR A 50 -0.48 6.32 -7.74
CA THR A 50 -1.20 6.29 -9.03
C THR A 50 -0.28 5.84 -10.16
N LEU A 51 0.96 6.33 -10.24
CA LEU A 51 1.95 5.89 -11.23
C LEU A 51 2.28 4.41 -11.06
N ALA A 52 2.51 3.96 -9.82
CA ALA A 52 2.76 2.54 -9.54
C ALA A 52 1.57 1.65 -9.93
N ALA A 53 0.34 2.13 -9.75
CA ALA A 53 -0.87 1.41 -10.17
C ALA A 53 -0.98 1.30 -11.70
N ILE A 54 -0.62 2.36 -12.45
CA ILE A 54 -0.61 2.34 -13.91
C ILE A 54 0.46 1.34 -14.41
N ILE A 55 1.68 1.40 -13.88
CA ILE A 55 2.75 0.47 -14.24
C ILE A 55 2.36 -0.97 -13.87
N GLY A 56 1.76 -1.17 -12.70
CA GLY A 56 1.32 -2.47 -12.22
C GLY A 56 0.21 -3.09 -13.08
N THR A 57 -0.76 -2.30 -13.53
CA THR A 57 -1.85 -2.80 -14.39
C THR A 57 -1.38 -3.11 -15.81
N VAL A 58 -0.52 -2.28 -16.41
CA VAL A 58 0.10 -2.56 -17.70
C VAL A 58 0.99 -3.81 -17.62
N GLY A 59 1.84 -3.88 -16.59
CA GLY A 59 2.71 -5.04 -16.34
C GLY A 59 1.92 -6.33 -16.11
N ALA A 60 0.81 -6.28 -15.39
CA ALA A 60 -0.08 -7.43 -15.19
C ALA A 60 -0.65 -7.96 -16.50
N GLY A 61 -1.07 -7.08 -17.42
CA GLY A 61 -1.58 -7.46 -18.73
C GLY A 61 -0.55 -8.24 -19.54
N PHE A 62 0.66 -7.69 -19.68
CA PHE A 62 1.76 -8.37 -20.38
C PHE A 62 2.19 -9.67 -19.70
N PHE A 63 2.21 -9.71 -18.37
CA PHE A 63 2.66 -10.90 -17.63
C PHE A 63 1.67 -12.07 -17.73
N VAL A 64 0.36 -11.78 -17.76
CA VAL A 64 -0.67 -12.81 -17.98
C VAL A 64 -0.60 -13.36 -19.40
N GLU A 65 -0.34 -12.52 -20.40
CA GLU A 65 -0.15 -12.96 -21.79
C GLU A 65 1.12 -13.81 -21.97
N LEU A 66 2.23 -13.45 -21.33
CA LEU A 66 3.51 -14.15 -21.49
C LEU A 66 3.56 -15.52 -20.78
N VAL A 67 2.99 -15.60 -19.56
CA VAL A 67 3.09 -16.78 -18.69
C VAL A 67 1.87 -17.70 -18.83
N GLY A 68 0.76 -17.20 -19.38
CA GLY A 68 -0.48 -17.97 -19.59
C GLY A 68 -1.14 -18.50 -18.32
N SER A 69 -0.64 -18.12 -17.13
CA SER A 69 -1.05 -18.69 -15.84
C SER A 69 -1.30 -17.61 -14.80
N PHE A 70 -2.57 -17.47 -14.42
CA PHE A 70 -3.05 -16.52 -13.41
C PHE A 70 -2.44 -16.75 -12.02
N LYS A 71 -2.03 -17.99 -11.73
CA LYS A 71 -1.35 -18.35 -10.46
C LYS A 71 0.01 -17.68 -10.32
N GLY A 72 0.77 -17.52 -11.42
CA GLY A 72 2.08 -16.87 -11.40
C GLY A 72 1.97 -15.39 -11.03
N PHE A 73 0.97 -14.70 -11.59
CA PHE A 73 0.68 -13.30 -11.27
C PHE A 73 0.27 -13.09 -9.80
N LEU A 74 -0.55 -13.99 -9.25
CA LEU A 74 -0.94 -13.95 -7.85
C LEU A 74 0.26 -14.15 -6.91
N LEU A 75 1.18 -15.07 -7.23
CA LEU A 75 2.41 -15.27 -6.46
C LEU A 75 3.33 -14.05 -6.52
N LEU A 76 3.51 -13.46 -7.70
CA LEU A 76 4.29 -12.23 -7.87
C LEU A 76 3.69 -11.08 -7.05
N THR A 77 2.38 -10.87 -7.13
CA THR A 77 1.68 -9.85 -6.35
C THR A 77 1.84 -10.09 -4.85
N SER A 78 1.69 -11.34 -4.40
CA SER A 78 1.89 -11.69 -2.98
C SER A 78 3.32 -11.40 -2.52
N PHE A 79 4.32 -11.67 -3.35
CA PHE A 79 5.72 -11.38 -3.05
C PHE A 79 5.97 -9.87 -2.93
N LEU A 80 5.46 -9.08 -3.87
CA LEU A 80 5.57 -7.62 -3.85
C LEU A 80 4.89 -7.01 -2.61
N TYR A 81 3.71 -7.52 -2.23
CA TYR A 81 3.03 -7.10 -1.00
C TYR A 81 3.84 -7.45 0.25
N PHE A 82 4.43 -8.64 0.30
CA PHE A 82 5.25 -9.06 1.43
C PHE A 82 6.52 -8.23 1.55
N SER A 83 7.24 -7.98 0.44
CA SER A 83 8.43 -7.14 0.44
C SER A 83 8.12 -5.70 0.85
N ALA A 84 7.00 -5.15 0.39
CA ALA A 84 6.55 -3.82 0.80
C ALA A 84 6.22 -3.76 2.30
N ALA A 85 5.58 -4.81 2.84
CA ALA A 85 5.28 -4.89 4.27
C ALA A 85 6.55 -4.96 5.13
N VAL A 86 7.56 -5.74 4.70
CA VAL A 86 8.86 -5.82 5.38
C VAL A 86 9.57 -4.47 5.33
N PHE A 87 9.61 -3.82 4.17
CA PHE A 87 10.21 -2.49 4.02
C PHE A 87 9.54 -1.47 4.93
N TYR A 88 8.21 -1.45 4.98
CA TYR A 88 7.47 -0.58 5.88
C TYR A 88 7.79 -0.86 7.35
N ASN A 89 7.88 -2.12 7.75
CA ASN A 89 8.19 -2.48 9.14
C ASN A 89 9.60 -2.03 9.58
N VAL A 90 10.58 -2.08 8.67
CA VAL A 90 11.97 -1.71 8.94
C VAL A 90 12.20 -0.19 8.91
N TYR A 91 11.58 0.52 7.96
CA TYR A 91 11.85 1.94 7.71
C TYR A 91 10.81 2.91 8.30
N SER A 92 9.68 2.42 8.81
CA SER A 92 8.69 3.29 9.45
C SER A 92 9.21 3.81 10.80
N THR A 93 9.65 5.07 10.82
CA THR A 93 9.93 5.83 12.05
C THR A 93 8.69 6.62 12.45
N GLY A 94 8.46 6.78 13.77
CA GLY A 94 7.36 7.56 14.35
C GLY A 94 7.80 8.86 15.04
N GLU A 95 9.06 9.26 14.89
CA GLU A 95 9.59 10.50 15.48
C GLU A 95 9.15 11.72 14.67
N ARG A 96 8.73 12.77 15.39
CA ARG A 96 8.33 14.04 14.78
C ARG A 96 9.55 14.69 14.12
N PHE A 97 9.45 14.97 12.83
CA PHE A 97 10.53 15.66 12.13
C PHE A 97 10.43 17.15 12.47
N ASN A 98 11.36 17.64 13.30
CA ASN A 98 11.36 19.03 13.75
C ASN A 98 11.97 19.92 12.66
N PHE A 99 11.11 20.62 11.92
CA PHE A 99 11.53 21.54 10.85
C PHE A 99 12.16 22.85 11.38
N ASP A 100 12.13 23.12 12.69
CA ASP A 100 12.67 24.36 13.29
C ASP A 100 14.21 24.36 13.46
N GLU A 101 14.93 23.25 13.29
CA GLU A 101 16.41 23.22 13.38
C GLU A 101 17.13 23.58 12.06
N THR A 102 16.42 23.63 10.92
CA THR A 102 17.07 23.93 9.61
C THR A 102 17.05 25.43 9.26
N SER A 103 16.42 26.26 10.09
CA SER A 103 16.32 27.72 9.91
C SER A 103 17.19 28.53 10.88
N ALA A 104 18.13 27.88 11.60
CA ALA A 104 19.15 28.54 12.43
C ALA A 104 20.54 28.49 11.78
#